data_AF-A0A7S0SPV6-F1
#
_entry.id   AF-A0A7S0SPV6-F1
#
_cell.length_a   1.000
_cell.length_b   1.000
_cell.length_c   1.000
_cell.angle_alpha   90.00
_cell.angle_beta   90.00
_cell.angle_gamma   90.00
#
_symmetry.space_group_name_H-M   'P 1'
#
loop_
_entity.id
_entity.type
_entity.pdbx_description
1 polymer ?
#
loop_
_entity_poly.entity_id
_entity_poly.type
_entity_poly.pdbx_seq_one_letter_code
_entity_poly.pdbx_strand_id
1 'polypeptide(L)'
;EAARATADAEARAQEATVALSHAQDAAAAVASAANDEVESLSLEAAQARFRAQAEARGAAAAREACARAETAQEEAEAETARWRTLGERESVGCAQAEEAARKAIGEAEEGQAGRAAAEDAAAEAAGREAEAARHNDWLQQRVRELEDAEGTDAGAHYGLELRRLREKLATDAAWAADQLAAESAARQAAEAELGEARRGEGEAGSDHAATTTTAPITTAAAASGASAKAAVSHAVTALKAQLLREREETTRLRQRLEAVTFAAPGTTGAAVAVGALTRRQLEVEESQDSWADALGLKERDAESDTSIGGDKEDRRMSATASTRSRNEETHMVIVSNPVFESAAGASTLDRAKQGRKVKVCMGSMAKGGQLRDALLEAARREILHLQDVNQRLIAARATPQQHAVAASTASAAAVNAALARNNEVWAATAAAAERSAAEAGEGEAR
;
A
#
# COMPACT_ATOMS: atom_id res chain seq x y z
N GLU A 1 -78.93 -95.00 -79.33
CA GLU A 1 -78.46 -93.60 -79.27
C GLU A 1 -78.96 -92.88 -78.02
N ALA A 2 -80.27 -92.89 -77.72
CA ALA A 2 -80.81 -92.28 -76.50
C ALA A 2 -80.15 -92.75 -75.18
N ALA A 3 -79.92 -94.05 -74.99
CA ALA A 3 -79.27 -94.58 -73.78
C ALA A 3 -77.78 -94.18 -73.62
N ARG A 4 -77.08 -93.87 -74.73
CA ARG A 4 -75.72 -93.34 -74.67
C ARG A 4 -75.74 -91.85 -74.30
N ALA A 5 -76.68 -91.10 -74.87
CA ALA A 5 -76.84 -89.68 -74.54
C ALA A 5 -77.23 -89.44 -73.07
N THR A 6 -78.01 -90.32 -72.46
CA THR A 6 -78.34 -90.25 -71.02
C THR A 6 -77.14 -90.60 -70.14
N ALA A 7 -76.36 -91.62 -70.50
CA ALA A 7 -75.14 -91.99 -69.78
C ALA A 7 -74.07 -90.88 -69.86
N ASP A 8 -73.91 -90.25 -71.03
CA ASP A 8 -73.00 -89.12 -71.21
C ASP A 8 -73.47 -87.87 -70.42
N ALA A 9 -74.78 -87.64 -70.31
CA ALA A 9 -75.34 -86.55 -69.51
C ALA A 9 -75.16 -86.79 -68.01
N GLU A 10 -75.33 -88.03 -67.53
CA GLU A 10 -75.07 -88.41 -66.14
C GLU A 10 -73.58 -88.30 -65.80
N ALA A 11 -72.67 -88.73 -66.69
CA ALA A 11 -71.24 -88.56 -66.51
C ALA A 11 -70.84 -87.07 -66.41
N ARG A 12 -71.38 -86.22 -67.28
CA ARG A 12 -71.17 -84.76 -67.21
C ARG A 12 -71.75 -84.14 -65.95
N ALA A 13 -72.89 -84.62 -65.46
CA ALA A 13 -73.46 -84.16 -64.20
C ALA A 13 -72.57 -84.54 -63.00
N GLN A 14 -72.03 -85.76 -63.00
CA GLN A 14 -71.08 -86.21 -61.98
C GLN A 14 -69.78 -85.40 -62.02
N GLU A 15 -69.21 -85.17 -63.22
CA GLU A 15 -68.05 -84.29 -63.40
C GLU A 15 -68.33 -82.87 -62.92
N ALA A 16 -69.51 -82.31 -63.19
CA ALA A 16 -69.91 -80.99 -62.71
C ALA A 16 -70.04 -80.95 -61.18
N THR A 17 -70.56 -82.01 -60.54
CA THR A 17 -70.62 -82.08 -59.07
C THR A 17 -69.24 -82.19 -58.42
N VAL A 18 -68.32 -82.92 -59.04
CA VAL A 18 -66.92 -83.03 -58.57
C VAL A 18 -66.19 -81.70 -58.76
N ALA A 19 -66.41 -81.01 -59.89
CA ALA A 19 -65.88 -79.67 -60.11
C ALA A 19 -66.43 -78.65 -59.10
N LEU A 20 -67.72 -78.75 -58.74
CA LEU A 20 -68.34 -77.91 -57.71
C LEU A 20 -67.73 -78.17 -56.33
N SER A 21 -67.53 -79.42 -55.93
CA SER A 21 -66.90 -79.74 -54.63
C SER A 21 -65.47 -79.24 -54.58
N HIS A 22 -64.69 -79.42 -55.66
CA HIS A 22 -63.34 -78.87 -55.74
C HIS A 22 -63.31 -77.33 -55.66
N ALA A 23 -64.28 -76.64 -56.28
CA ALA A 23 -64.39 -75.20 -56.17
C ALA A 23 -64.78 -74.74 -54.75
N GLN A 24 -65.64 -75.49 -54.05
CA GLN A 24 -66.00 -75.24 -52.66
C GLN A 24 -64.80 -75.46 -51.72
N ASP A 25 -64.04 -76.52 -51.91
CA ASP A 25 -62.82 -76.80 -51.14
C ASP A 25 -61.76 -75.73 -51.39
N ALA A 26 -61.58 -75.30 -52.64
CA ALA A 26 -60.67 -74.21 -52.98
C ALA A 26 -61.12 -72.88 -52.35
N ALA A 27 -62.41 -72.56 -52.35
CA ALA A 27 -62.95 -71.37 -51.70
C ALA A 27 -62.77 -71.42 -50.17
N ALA A 28 -62.97 -72.59 -49.55
CA ALA A 28 -62.72 -72.78 -48.13
C ALA A 28 -61.23 -72.65 -47.78
N ALA A 29 -60.34 -73.16 -48.62
CA ALA A 29 -58.89 -73.02 -48.45
C ALA A 29 -58.44 -71.55 -48.59
N VAL A 30 -58.98 -70.81 -49.57
CA VAL A 30 -58.71 -69.37 -49.73
C VAL A 30 -59.26 -68.57 -48.54
N ALA A 31 -60.46 -68.90 -48.05
CA ALA A 31 -61.04 -68.25 -46.87
C ALA A 31 -60.21 -68.52 -45.61
N SER A 32 -59.71 -69.75 -45.43
CA SER A 32 -58.80 -70.10 -44.32
C SER A 32 -57.49 -69.33 -44.41
N ALA A 33 -56.84 -69.31 -45.59
CA ALA A 33 -55.60 -68.59 -45.80
C ALA A 33 -55.76 -67.08 -45.58
N ALA A 34 -56.87 -66.50 -46.04
CA ALA A 34 -57.20 -65.10 -45.79
C ALA A 34 -57.42 -64.82 -44.29
N ASN A 35 -58.03 -65.75 -43.54
CA ASN A 35 -58.21 -65.59 -42.11
C ASN A 35 -56.86 -65.67 -41.36
N ASP A 36 -55.98 -66.59 -41.74
CA ASP A 36 -54.63 -66.70 -41.17
C ASP A 36 -53.80 -65.42 -41.45
N GLU A 37 -53.91 -64.85 -42.65
CA GLU A 37 -53.28 -63.58 -43.00
C GLU A 37 -53.83 -62.42 -42.15
N VAL A 38 -55.15 -62.32 -41.99
CA VAL A 38 -55.78 -61.29 -41.14
C VAL A 38 -55.32 -61.42 -39.68
N GLU A 39 -55.25 -62.64 -39.14
CA GLU A 39 -54.75 -62.88 -37.79
C GLU A 39 -53.29 -62.45 -37.65
N SER A 40 -52.43 -62.81 -38.62
CA SER A 40 -51.02 -62.41 -38.64
C SER A 40 -50.82 -60.89 -38.69
N LEU A 41 -51.56 -60.20 -39.56
CA LEU A 41 -51.52 -58.74 -39.69
C LEU A 41 -52.09 -58.05 -38.44
N SER A 42 -53.11 -58.63 -37.81
CA SER A 42 -53.66 -58.10 -36.56
C SER A 42 -52.65 -58.17 -35.41
N LEU A 43 -51.87 -59.26 -35.35
CA LEU A 43 -50.81 -59.46 -34.37
C LEU A 43 -49.64 -58.51 -34.61
N GLU A 44 -49.22 -58.34 -35.88
CA GLU A 44 -48.19 -57.36 -36.25
C GLU A 44 -48.63 -55.92 -35.93
N ALA A 45 -49.88 -55.56 -36.24
CA ALA A 45 -50.44 -54.26 -35.89
C ALA A 45 -50.48 -54.03 -34.37
N ALA A 46 -50.82 -55.05 -33.59
CA ALA A 46 -50.77 -54.98 -32.13
C ALA A 46 -49.33 -54.77 -31.62
N GLN A 47 -48.36 -55.51 -32.15
CA GLN A 47 -46.94 -55.34 -31.81
C GLN A 47 -46.43 -53.94 -32.17
N ALA A 48 -46.79 -53.42 -33.34
CA ALA A 48 -46.43 -52.07 -33.77
C ALA A 48 -47.01 -51.01 -32.83
N ARG A 49 -48.26 -51.16 -32.39
CA ARG A 49 -48.88 -50.26 -31.38
C ARG A 49 -48.15 -50.30 -30.05
N PHE A 50 -47.74 -51.46 -29.56
CA PHE A 50 -46.97 -51.56 -28.31
C PHE A 50 -45.59 -50.91 -28.44
N ARG A 51 -44.90 -51.08 -29.56
CA ARG A 51 -43.62 -50.40 -29.84
C ARG A 51 -43.79 -48.89 -29.86
N ALA A 52 -44.79 -48.38 -30.60
CA ALA A 52 -45.09 -46.95 -30.65
C ALA A 52 -45.45 -46.37 -29.28
N GLN A 53 -46.22 -47.10 -28.46
CA GLN A 53 -46.53 -46.68 -27.08
C GLN A 53 -45.28 -46.66 -26.19
N ALA A 54 -44.38 -47.64 -26.34
CA ALA A 54 -43.12 -47.66 -25.59
C ALA A 54 -42.21 -46.50 -25.99
N GLU A 55 -42.08 -46.22 -27.29
CA GLU A 55 -41.33 -45.07 -27.81
C GLU A 55 -41.93 -43.74 -27.36
N ALA A 56 -43.26 -43.61 -27.36
CA ALA A 56 -43.94 -42.41 -26.87
C ALA A 56 -43.67 -42.17 -25.38
N ARG A 57 -43.68 -43.23 -24.55
CA ARG A 57 -43.31 -43.14 -23.12
C ARG A 57 -41.83 -42.80 -22.94
N GLY A 58 -40.95 -43.39 -23.74
CA GLY A 58 -39.52 -43.05 -23.74
C GLY A 58 -39.27 -41.58 -24.10
N ALA A 59 -39.95 -41.08 -25.14
CA ALA A 59 -39.88 -39.69 -25.55
C ALA A 59 -40.45 -38.73 -24.48
N ALA A 60 -41.54 -39.11 -23.80
CA ALA A 60 -42.10 -38.32 -22.70
C ALA A 60 -41.11 -38.26 -21.51
N ALA A 61 -40.55 -39.40 -21.11
CA ALA A 61 -39.55 -39.45 -20.04
C ALA A 61 -38.28 -38.65 -20.39
N ALA A 62 -37.85 -38.66 -21.66
CA ALA A 62 -36.74 -37.85 -22.14
C ALA A 62 -37.04 -36.35 -22.06
N ARG A 63 -38.25 -35.92 -22.47
CA ARG A 63 -38.67 -34.51 -22.35
C ARG A 63 -38.74 -34.06 -20.89
N GLU A 64 -39.28 -34.89 -20.00
CA GLU A 64 -39.27 -34.59 -18.56
C GLU A 64 -37.86 -34.52 -17.99
N ALA A 65 -36.95 -35.39 -18.43
CA ALA A 65 -35.55 -35.34 -18.00
C ALA A 65 -34.85 -34.07 -18.50
N CYS A 66 -35.10 -33.64 -19.74
CA CYS A 66 -34.61 -32.37 -20.26
C CYS A 66 -35.16 -31.19 -19.46
N ALA A 67 -36.47 -31.13 -19.19
CA ALA A 67 -37.06 -30.07 -18.40
C ALA A 67 -36.46 -29.99 -16.98
N ARG A 68 -36.24 -31.13 -16.33
CA ARG A 68 -35.55 -31.19 -15.02
C ARG A 68 -34.09 -30.73 -15.10
N ALA A 69 -33.40 -31.03 -16.19
CA ALA A 69 -32.02 -30.59 -16.40
C ALA A 69 -31.94 -29.07 -16.65
N GLU A 70 -32.88 -28.51 -17.42
CA GLU A 70 -33.00 -27.07 -17.65
C GLU A 70 -33.27 -26.34 -16.33
N THR A 71 -34.23 -26.81 -15.51
CA THR A 71 -34.48 -26.17 -14.20
C THR A 71 -33.28 -26.26 -13.26
N ALA A 72 -32.57 -27.40 -13.24
CA ALA A 72 -31.37 -27.55 -12.43
C ALA A 72 -30.22 -26.63 -12.91
N GLN A 73 -30.13 -26.41 -14.23
CA GLN A 73 -29.17 -25.47 -14.81
C GLN A 73 -29.52 -24.02 -14.44
N GLU A 74 -30.78 -23.63 -14.53
CA GLU A 74 -31.25 -22.29 -14.12
C GLU A 74 -30.99 -22.03 -12.64
N GLU A 75 -31.22 -23.03 -11.77
CA GLU A 75 -30.92 -22.94 -10.33
C GLU A 75 -29.41 -22.76 -10.08
N ALA A 76 -28.57 -23.54 -10.77
CA ALA A 76 -27.12 -23.42 -10.65
C ALA A 76 -26.62 -22.04 -11.15
N GLU A 77 -27.15 -21.55 -12.27
CA GLU A 77 -26.83 -20.22 -12.80
C GLU A 77 -27.24 -19.12 -11.82
N ALA A 78 -28.44 -19.23 -11.22
CA ALA A 78 -28.92 -18.30 -10.19
C ALA A 78 -28.04 -18.34 -8.94
N GLU A 79 -27.59 -19.51 -8.49
CA GLU A 79 -26.69 -19.65 -7.34
C GLU A 79 -25.32 -19.01 -7.63
N THR A 80 -24.73 -19.28 -8.80
CA THR A 80 -23.45 -18.64 -9.17
C THR A 80 -23.58 -17.11 -9.29
N ALA A 81 -24.72 -16.59 -9.72
CA ALA A 81 -24.99 -15.16 -9.73
C ALA A 81 -25.07 -14.59 -8.31
N ARG A 82 -25.74 -15.29 -7.38
CA ARG A 82 -25.77 -14.89 -5.96
C ARG A 82 -24.37 -14.82 -5.36
N TRP A 83 -23.54 -15.84 -5.58
CA TRP A 83 -22.17 -15.85 -5.09
C TRP A 83 -21.31 -14.72 -5.69
N ARG A 84 -21.50 -14.40 -6.97
CA ARG A 84 -20.85 -13.23 -7.61
C ARG A 84 -21.26 -11.92 -6.93
N THR A 85 -22.56 -11.70 -6.72
CA THR A 85 -23.04 -10.47 -6.07
C THR A 85 -22.59 -10.35 -4.62
N LEU A 86 -22.48 -11.46 -3.89
CA LEU A 86 -21.94 -11.48 -2.53
C LEU A 86 -20.44 -11.12 -2.54
N GLY A 87 -19.65 -11.73 -3.45
CA GLY A 87 -18.24 -11.39 -3.60
C GLY A 87 -18.02 -9.93 -4.00
N GLU A 88 -18.85 -9.38 -4.87
CA GLU A 88 -18.81 -7.94 -5.22
C GLU A 88 -19.10 -7.06 -4.00
N ARG A 89 -20.14 -7.38 -3.22
CA ARG A 89 -20.45 -6.63 -1.99
C ARG A 89 -19.33 -6.71 -0.95
N GLU A 90 -18.75 -7.89 -0.76
CA GLU A 90 -17.62 -8.07 0.16
C GLU A 90 -16.39 -7.30 -0.31
N SER A 91 -16.07 -7.34 -1.61
CA SER A 91 -14.94 -6.58 -2.16
C SER A 91 -15.12 -5.06 -2.04
N VAL A 92 -16.34 -4.55 -2.27
CA VAL A 92 -16.68 -3.14 -2.01
C VAL A 92 -16.56 -2.82 -0.52
N GLY A 93 -17.05 -3.69 0.36
CA GLY A 93 -16.92 -3.52 1.82
C GLY A 93 -15.46 -3.49 2.28
N CYS A 94 -14.61 -4.36 1.73
CA CYS A 94 -13.18 -4.36 1.98
C CYS A 94 -12.52 -3.07 1.49
N ALA A 95 -12.84 -2.61 0.28
CA ALA A 95 -12.28 -1.36 -0.26
C ALA A 95 -12.67 -0.15 0.60
N GLN A 96 -13.93 -0.06 1.04
CA GLN A 96 -14.39 0.99 1.94
C GLN A 96 -13.70 0.93 3.31
N ALA A 97 -13.48 -0.26 3.86
CA ALA A 97 -12.75 -0.45 5.11
C ALA A 97 -11.27 -0.03 4.97
N GLU A 98 -10.63 -0.35 3.84
CA GLU A 98 -9.26 0.09 3.54
C GLU A 98 -9.16 1.61 3.41
N GLU A 99 -10.12 2.25 2.74
CA GLU A 99 -10.16 3.71 2.60
C GLU A 99 -10.36 4.39 3.98
N ALA A 100 -11.28 3.88 4.80
CA ALA A 100 -11.48 4.36 6.16
C ALA A 100 -10.22 4.18 7.03
N ALA A 101 -9.52 3.05 6.89
CA ALA A 101 -8.26 2.81 7.59
C ALA A 101 -7.16 3.78 7.14
N ARG A 102 -7.04 4.06 5.84
CA ARG A 102 -6.09 5.06 5.32
C ARG A 102 -6.38 6.45 5.85
N LYS A 103 -7.66 6.84 5.89
CA LYS A 103 -8.07 8.14 6.45
C LYS A 103 -7.72 8.23 7.94
N ALA A 104 -8.02 7.18 8.71
CA ALA A 104 -7.68 7.15 10.14
C ALA A 104 -6.17 7.20 10.41
N ILE A 105 -5.34 6.59 9.53
CA ILE A 105 -3.89 6.71 9.60
C ILE A 105 -3.45 8.14 9.32
N GLY A 106 -3.97 8.76 8.26
CA GLY A 106 -3.67 10.16 7.92
C GLY A 106 -4.02 11.13 9.06
N GLU A 107 -5.21 11.01 9.65
CA GLU A 107 -5.64 11.82 10.81
C GLU A 107 -4.73 11.60 12.03
N ALA A 108 -4.26 10.37 12.26
CA ALA A 108 -3.34 10.06 13.35
C ALA A 108 -1.94 10.66 13.11
N GLU A 109 -1.43 10.60 11.88
CA GLU A 109 -0.15 11.21 11.49
C GLU A 109 -0.20 12.73 11.58
N GLU A 110 -1.29 13.35 11.10
CA GLU A 110 -1.52 14.80 11.25
C GLU A 110 -1.61 15.21 12.73
N GLY A 111 -2.31 14.42 13.55
CA GLY A 111 -2.37 14.66 14.99
C GLY A 111 -1.01 14.52 15.69
N GLN A 112 -0.16 13.60 15.26
CA GLN A 112 1.20 13.45 15.78
C GLN A 112 2.11 14.61 15.33
N ALA A 113 2.03 14.99 14.06
CA ALA A 113 2.77 16.14 13.54
C ALA A 113 2.37 17.44 14.25
N GLY A 114 1.07 17.63 14.51
CA GLY A 114 0.56 18.76 15.28
C GLY A 114 1.06 18.79 16.73
N ARG A 115 1.15 17.63 17.39
CA ARG A 115 1.73 17.53 18.74
C ARG A 115 3.23 17.82 18.75
N ALA A 116 3.98 17.26 17.81
CA ALA A 116 5.41 17.54 17.68
C ALA A 116 5.67 19.04 17.43
N ALA A 117 4.89 19.66 16.54
CA ALA A 117 4.99 21.11 16.29
C ALA A 117 4.64 21.94 17.53
N ALA A 118 3.65 21.51 18.34
CA ALA A 118 3.30 22.18 19.59
C ALA A 118 4.40 22.01 20.67
N GLU A 119 5.01 20.83 20.75
CA GLU A 119 6.15 20.56 21.64
C GLU A 119 7.37 21.39 21.25
N ASP A 120 7.70 21.47 19.97
CA ASP A 120 8.78 22.32 19.45
C ASP A 120 8.51 23.81 19.75
N ALA A 121 7.30 24.28 19.49
CA ALA A 121 6.91 25.67 19.79
C ALA A 121 6.96 25.98 21.29
N ALA A 122 6.57 25.02 22.14
CA ALA A 122 6.68 25.14 23.60
C ALA A 122 8.15 25.17 24.05
N ALA A 123 9.01 24.34 23.46
CA ALA A 123 10.45 24.32 23.75
C ALA A 123 11.11 25.64 23.32
N GLU A 124 10.75 26.20 22.17
CA GLU A 124 11.24 27.51 21.74
C GLU A 124 10.76 28.62 22.67
N ALA A 125 9.49 28.61 23.09
CA ALA A 125 8.95 29.59 24.04
C ALA A 125 9.70 29.52 25.38
N ALA A 126 9.89 28.32 25.92
CA ALA A 126 10.68 28.11 27.14
C ALA A 126 12.15 28.56 26.97
N GLY A 127 12.73 28.36 25.79
CA GLY A 127 14.06 28.86 25.43
C GLY A 127 14.13 30.39 25.48
N ARG A 128 13.16 31.08 24.87
CA ARG A 128 13.05 32.55 24.88
C ARG A 128 12.82 33.09 26.29
N GLU A 129 11.99 32.43 27.09
CA GLU A 129 11.78 32.78 28.50
C GLU A 129 13.06 32.64 29.32
N ALA A 130 13.81 31.54 29.15
CA ALA A 130 15.08 31.33 29.83
C ALA A 130 16.15 32.35 29.40
N GLU A 131 16.20 32.74 28.13
CA GLU A 131 17.06 33.82 27.64
C GLU A 131 16.68 35.18 28.22
N ALA A 132 15.38 35.49 28.26
CA ALA A 132 14.89 36.71 28.88
C ALA A 132 15.23 36.76 30.38
N ALA A 133 15.10 35.63 31.10
CA ALA A 133 15.50 35.53 32.50
C ALA A 133 17.00 35.76 32.68
N ARG A 134 17.86 35.12 31.87
CA ARG A 134 19.32 35.34 31.90
C ARG A 134 19.69 36.80 31.61
N HIS A 135 19.04 37.43 30.65
CA HIS A 135 19.27 38.84 30.34
C HIS A 135 18.81 39.75 31.48
N ASN A 136 17.67 39.45 32.12
CA ASN A 136 17.20 40.17 33.29
C ASN A 136 18.20 40.06 34.45
N ASP A 137 18.66 38.85 34.76
CA ASP A 137 19.68 38.62 35.80
C ASP A 137 20.98 39.38 35.51
N TRP A 138 21.42 39.38 34.25
CA TRP A 138 22.58 40.16 33.82
C TRP A 138 22.37 41.67 34.00
N LEU A 139 21.20 42.21 33.62
CA LEU A 139 20.86 43.62 33.83
C LEU A 139 20.82 43.96 35.32
N GLN A 140 20.23 43.11 36.16
CA GLN A 140 20.19 43.32 37.60
C GLN A 140 21.60 43.30 38.20
N GLN A 141 22.45 42.36 37.78
CA GLN A 141 23.85 42.35 38.20
C GLN A 141 24.57 43.63 37.79
N ARG A 142 24.36 44.09 36.55
CA ARG A 142 24.98 45.32 36.07
C ARG A 142 24.48 46.56 36.81
N VAL A 143 23.19 46.61 37.16
CA VAL A 143 22.63 47.67 38.01
C VAL A 143 23.30 47.65 39.38
N ARG A 144 23.42 46.49 40.03
CA ARG A 144 24.12 46.37 41.33
C ARG A 144 25.58 46.82 41.23
N GLU A 145 26.30 46.41 40.18
CA GLU A 145 27.69 46.85 39.95
C GLU A 145 27.80 48.37 39.80
N LEU A 146 26.84 49.00 39.11
CA LEU A 146 26.79 50.45 38.95
C LEU A 146 26.44 51.15 40.27
N GLU A 147 25.48 50.62 41.04
CA GLU A 147 25.13 51.12 42.37
C GLU A 147 26.33 51.03 43.35
N ASP A 148 27.08 49.92 43.32
CA ASP A 148 28.30 49.74 44.11
C ASP A 148 29.41 50.73 43.69
N ALA A 149 29.54 50.99 42.39
CA ALA A 149 30.48 51.98 41.85
C ALA A 149 30.07 53.43 42.16
N GLU A 150 28.77 53.72 42.22
CA GLU A 150 28.26 55.02 42.70
C GLU A 150 28.58 55.25 44.19
N GLY A 151 28.57 54.18 44.99
CA GLY A 151 29.02 54.23 46.40
C GLY A 151 30.53 54.41 46.58
N THR A 152 31.35 54.12 45.56
CA THR A 152 32.82 54.21 45.59
C THR A 152 33.37 55.01 44.40
N ASP A 153 33.33 56.35 44.49
CA ASP A 153 33.93 57.30 43.53
C ASP A 153 33.77 56.90 42.05
N ALA A 154 32.53 56.98 41.56
CA ALA A 154 32.12 56.60 40.19
C ALA A 154 33.05 57.13 39.08
N GLY A 155 33.67 58.30 39.27
CA GLY A 155 34.61 58.89 38.31
C GLY A 155 35.88 58.04 38.11
N ALA A 156 36.38 57.41 39.17
CA ALA A 156 37.53 56.51 39.10
C ALA A 156 37.17 55.17 38.41
N HIS A 157 35.97 54.64 38.68
CA HIS A 157 35.48 53.40 38.08
C HIS A 157 35.29 53.52 36.57
N TYR A 158 34.55 54.53 36.10
CA TYR A 158 34.39 54.77 34.66
C TYR A 158 35.72 55.10 33.97
N GLY A 159 36.64 55.79 34.65
CA GLY A 159 38.00 56.04 34.12
C GLY A 159 38.86 54.77 33.98
N LEU A 160 38.60 53.73 34.78
CA LEU A 160 39.24 52.42 34.66
C LEU A 160 38.56 51.55 33.59
N GLU A 161 37.23 51.54 33.53
CA GLU A 161 36.50 50.83 32.46
C GLU A 161 36.85 51.39 31.07
N LEU A 162 36.95 52.72 30.93
CA LEU A 162 37.35 53.35 29.68
C LEU A 162 38.78 52.96 29.26
N ARG A 163 39.69 52.82 30.24
CA ARG A 163 41.05 52.32 29.99
C ARG A 163 41.03 50.86 29.56
N ARG A 164 40.28 50.00 30.25
CA ARG A 164 40.10 48.59 29.88
C ARG A 164 39.47 48.41 28.50
N LEU A 165 38.48 49.22 28.13
CA LEU A 165 37.86 49.18 26.81
C LEU A 165 38.83 49.61 25.72
N ARG A 166 39.61 50.67 25.95
CA ARG A 166 40.67 51.09 25.02
C ARG A 166 41.73 50.00 24.85
N GLU A 167 42.10 49.33 25.93
CA GLU A 167 43.06 48.22 25.89
C GLU A 167 42.51 47.01 25.13
N LYS A 168 41.26 46.61 25.37
CA LYS A 168 40.59 45.53 24.61
C LYS A 168 40.45 45.87 23.12
N LEU A 169 40.06 47.09 22.79
CA LEU A 169 39.99 47.52 21.39
C LEU A 169 41.36 47.56 20.72
N ALA A 170 42.42 47.89 21.47
CA ALA A 170 43.80 47.82 20.96
C ALA A 170 44.24 46.37 20.72
N THR A 171 43.89 45.43 21.61
CA THR A 171 44.19 44.01 21.41
C THR A 171 43.41 43.43 20.24
N ASP A 172 42.14 43.78 20.09
CA ASP A 172 41.30 43.30 18.98
C ASP A 172 41.77 43.88 17.65
N ALA A 173 42.21 45.15 17.63
CA ALA A 173 42.81 45.77 16.45
C ALA A 173 44.16 45.12 16.07
N ALA A 174 44.99 44.77 17.06
CA ALA A 174 46.22 44.03 16.83
C ALA A 174 45.95 42.63 16.27
N TRP A 175 44.96 41.91 16.83
CA TRP A 175 44.55 40.60 16.34
C TRP A 175 43.99 40.65 14.91
N ALA A 176 43.17 41.65 14.59
CA ALA A 176 42.68 41.87 13.24
C ALA A 176 43.82 42.22 12.26
N ALA A 177 44.81 43.00 12.70
CA ALA A 177 46.01 43.29 11.90
C ALA A 177 46.87 42.05 11.65
N ASP A 178 47.02 41.17 12.65
CA ASP A 178 47.72 39.90 12.51
C ASP A 178 46.98 38.95 11.55
N GLN A 179 45.65 38.92 11.59
CA GLN A 179 44.86 38.17 10.62
C GLN A 179 45.00 38.72 9.20
N LEU A 180 44.96 40.04 9.03
CA LEU A 180 45.18 40.67 7.73
C LEU A 180 46.60 40.38 7.21
N ALA A 181 47.61 40.40 8.10
CA ALA A 181 48.98 40.03 7.75
C ALA A 181 49.07 38.56 7.32
N ALA A 182 48.42 37.65 8.04
CA ALA A 182 48.35 36.24 7.70
C ALA A 182 47.64 36.01 6.35
N GLU A 183 46.51 36.67 6.09
CA GLU A 183 45.83 36.62 4.80
C GLU A 183 46.69 37.20 3.66
N SER A 184 47.39 38.31 3.90
CA SER A 184 48.27 38.91 2.90
C SER A 184 49.48 38.03 2.58
N ALA A 185 50.06 37.36 3.58
CA ALA A 185 51.13 36.39 3.41
C ALA A 185 50.62 35.15 2.65
N ALA A 186 49.42 34.66 2.97
CA ALA A 186 48.79 33.57 2.24
C ALA A 186 48.51 33.94 0.77
N ARG A 187 48.09 35.19 0.49
CA ARG A 187 47.93 35.71 -0.88
C ARG A 187 49.26 35.80 -1.61
N GLN A 188 50.31 36.31 -0.97
CA GLN A 188 51.66 36.37 -1.57
C GLN A 188 52.24 34.98 -1.86
N ALA A 189 52.02 34.00 -0.96
CA ALA A 189 52.40 32.61 -1.19
C ALA A 189 51.66 32.03 -2.41
N ALA A 190 50.34 32.23 -2.50
CA ALA A 190 49.56 31.81 -3.65
C ALA A 190 49.98 32.50 -4.96
N GLU A 191 50.32 33.80 -4.90
CA GLU A 191 50.85 34.55 -6.06
C GLU A 191 52.25 34.07 -6.47
N ALA A 192 53.10 33.69 -5.52
CA ALA A 192 54.42 33.11 -5.79
C ALA A 192 54.29 31.74 -6.47
N GLU A 193 53.40 30.87 -5.99
CA GLU A 193 53.09 29.58 -6.62
C GLU A 193 52.55 29.76 -8.05
N LEU A 194 51.68 30.75 -8.28
CA LEU A 194 51.20 31.11 -9.63
C LEU A 194 52.32 31.68 -10.52
N GLY A 195 53.23 32.46 -9.95
CA GLY A 195 54.40 33.01 -10.65
C GLY A 195 55.44 31.95 -11.03
N GLU A 196 55.64 30.94 -10.18
CA GLU A 196 56.46 29.76 -10.49
C GLU A 196 55.81 28.86 -11.52
N ALA A 197 54.49 28.63 -11.44
CA ALA A 197 53.75 27.93 -12.47
C ALA A 197 53.85 28.64 -13.83
N ARG A 198 53.78 29.98 -13.86
CA ARG A 198 53.95 30.78 -15.08
C ARG A 198 55.39 30.79 -15.61
N ARG A 199 56.42 30.80 -14.73
CA ARG A 199 57.82 30.68 -15.16
C ARG A 199 58.14 29.29 -15.70
N GLY A 200 57.59 28.24 -15.10
CA GLY A 200 57.67 26.86 -15.61
C GLY A 200 56.99 26.66 -16.97
N GLU A 201 55.98 27.47 -17.31
CA GLU A 201 55.36 27.50 -18.64
C GLU A 201 56.10 28.41 -19.65
N GLY A 202 56.86 29.40 -19.17
CA GLY A 202 57.59 30.38 -20.01
C GLY A 202 59.03 30.02 -20.40
N GLU A 203 59.71 29.14 -19.65
CA GLU A 203 61.09 28.70 -19.92
C GLU A 203 61.20 27.48 -20.85
N ALA A 204 60.07 27.01 -21.42
CA ALA A 204 60.06 25.96 -22.44
C ALA A 204 60.14 26.49 -23.89
N GLY A 205 60.36 27.80 -24.08
CA GLY A 205 60.36 28.39 -25.42
C GLY A 205 61.10 29.72 -25.53
N SER A 206 62.41 29.76 -25.29
CA SER A 206 63.35 30.61 -26.06
C SER A 206 64.80 30.32 -25.67
N ASP A 207 65.54 29.83 -26.66
CA ASP A 207 66.99 29.95 -26.88
C ASP A 207 68.02 29.08 -26.13
N HIS A 208 68.83 28.45 -26.99
CA HIS A 208 69.96 27.53 -26.76
C HIS A 208 71.16 28.18 -26.04
N ALA A 209 71.86 27.43 -25.18
CA ALA A 209 73.18 26.82 -25.50
C ALA A 209 73.91 26.17 -24.29
N ALA A 210 74.31 24.90 -24.50
CA ALA A 210 75.44 24.16 -23.89
C ALA A 210 75.37 23.83 -22.38
N THR A 211 75.52 22.59 -21.88
CA THR A 211 76.32 21.44 -22.34
C THR A 211 75.79 20.12 -21.75
N THR A 212 75.58 19.15 -22.62
CA THR A 212 75.61 17.67 -22.53
C THR A 212 75.86 16.99 -21.17
N THR A 213 74.96 16.08 -20.75
CA THR A 213 75.23 14.63 -20.57
C THR A 213 73.91 13.84 -20.55
N THR A 214 73.85 12.83 -21.41
CA THR A 214 72.75 11.89 -21.72
C THR A 214 72.46 10.83 -20.66
N ALA A 215 71.18 10.56 -20.36
CA ALA A 215 70.55 9.22 -20.25
C ALA A 215 69.04 9.33 -19.87
N PRO A 216 68.19 8.34 -20.20
CA PRO A 216 66.78 8.55 -20.53
C PRO A 216 65.83 8.41 -19.34
N ILE A 217 65.00 9.42 -19.08
CA ILE A 217 63.79 9.32 -18.25
C ILE A 217 62.59 9.82 -19.08
N THR A 218 62.42 9.25 -20.28
CA THR A 218 61.22 9.43 -21.08
C THR A 218 60.25 8.29 -20.75
N THR A 219 59.44 8.50 -19.72
CA THR A 219 58.06 7.95 -19.54
C THR A 219 57.55 8.26 -18.13
N ALA A 220 58.40 8.19 -17.09
CA ALA A 220 58.00 8.51 -15.71
C ALA A 220 57.85 10.02 -15.43
N ALA A 221 58.72 10.88 -16.00
CA ALA A 221 58.63 12.33 -15.83
C ALA A 221 57.51 12.98 -16.67
N ALA A 222 57.21 12.42 -17.84
CA ALA A 222 56.05 12.83 -18.65
C ALA A 222 54.73 12.34 -18.00
N ALA A 223 54.71 11.17 -17.37
CA ALA A 223 53.57 10.68 -16.61
C ALA A 223 53.40 11.42 -15.27
N SER A 224 54.47 11.83 -14.59
CA SER A 224 54.38 12.65 -13.38
C SER A 224 54.01 14.10 -13.69
N GLY A 225 54.50 14.66 -14.80
CA GLY A 225 54.10 15.98 -15.31
C GLY A 225 52.66 16.01 -15.81
N ALA A 226 52.19 14.97 -16.52
CA ALA A 226 50.80 14.85 -16.93
C ALA A 226 49.86 14.56 -15.73
N SER A 227 50.31 13.80 -14.74
CA SER A 227 49.58 13.54 -13.49
C SER A 227 49.49 14.80 -12.61
N ALA A 228 50.58 15.55 -12.47
CA ALA A 228 50.59 16.84 -11.77
C ALA A 228 49.76 17.89 -12.53
N LYS A 229 49.83 17.94 -13.86
CA LYS A 229 48.99 18.81 -14.69
C LYS A 229 47.51 18.43 -14.64
N ALA A 230 47.19 17.14 -14.59
CA ALA A 230 45.83 16.65 -14.38
C ALA A 230 45.32 16.99 -12.98
N ALA A 231 46.14 16.80 -11.94
CA ALA A 231 45.82 17.13 -10.55
C ALA A 231 45.64 18.63 -10.33
N VAL A 232 46.49 19.47 -10.92
CA VAL A 232 46.35 20.93 -10.90
C VAL A 232 45.14 21.37 -11.71
N SER A 233 44.88 20.77 -12.89
CA SER A 233 43.65 21.09 -13.63
C SER A 233 42.40 20.67 -12.86
N HIS A 234 42.47 19.57 -12.11
CA HIS A 234 41.37 19.08 -11.28
C HIS A 234 41.15 19.95 -10.05
N ALA A 235 42.22 20.42 -9.41
CA ALA A 235 42.14 21.39 -8.32
C ALA A 235 41.57 22.73 -8.81
N VAL A 236 42.00 23.19 -9.99
CA VAL A 236 41.48 24.41 -10.62
C VAL A 236 40.02 24.27 -11.02
N THR A 237 39.56 23.11 -11.49
CA THR A 237 38.13 22.89 -11.77
C THR A 237 37.31 22.77 -10.48
N ALA A 238 37.84 22.15 -9.43
CA ALA A 238 37.20 22.07 -8.12
C ALA A 238 37.05 23.46 -7.48
N LEU A 239 38.09 24.29 -7.52
CA LEU A 239 38.05 25.67 -7.02
C LEU A 239 37.12 26.55 -7.86
N LYS A 240 37.07 26.38 -9.18
CA LYS A 240 36.07 27.07 -10.03
C LYS A 240 34.64 26.65 -9.69
N ALA A 241 34.40 25.37 -9.38
CA ALA A 241 33.10 24.89 -8.96
C ALA A 241 32.69 25.44 -7.58
N GLN A 242 33.63 25.54 -6.63
CA GLN A 242 33.38 26.20 -5.34
C GLN A 242 33.08 27.69 -5.50
N LEU A 243 33.84 28.42 -6.33
CA LEU A 243 33.59 29.83 -6.61
C LEU A 243 32.20 30.07 -7.23
N LEU A 244 31.73 29.15 -8.10
CA LEU A 244 30.39 29.23 -8.67
C LEU A 244 29.30 28.98 -7.61
N ARG A 245 29.47 28.00 -6.72
CA ARG A 245 28.54 27.76 -5.61
C ARG A 245 28.46 28.95 -4.66
N GLU A 246 29.60 29.56 -4.30
CA GLU A 246 29.58 30.77 -3.46
C GLU A 246 28.96 31.97 -4.18
N ARG A 247 29.13 32.09 -5.51
CA ARG A 247 28.42 33.10 -6.30
C ARG A 247 26.91 32.85 -6.33
N GLU A 248 26.49 31.60 -6.44
CA GLU A 248 25.07 31.23 -6.35
C GLU A 248 24.51 31.50 -4.95
N GLU A 249 25.23 31.14 -3.90
CA GLU A 249 24.83 31.40 -2.51
C GLU A 249 24.77 32.91 -2.21
N THR A 250 25.74 33.69 -2.67
CA THR A 250 25.69 35.16 -2.54
C THR A 250 24.57 35.78 -3.35
N THR A 251 24.25 35.26 -4.54
CA THR A 251 23.05 35.71 -5.29
C THR A 251 21.75 35.33 -4.60
N ARG A 252 21.68 34.14 -3.99
CA ARG A 252 20.53 33.66 -3.22
C ARG A 252 20.34 34.46 -1.93
N LEU A 253 21.44 34.80 -1.24
CA LEU A 253 21.42 35.67 -0.07
C LEU A 253 21.06 37.10 -0.45
N ARG A 254 21.54 37.63 -1.59
CA ARG A 254 21.09 38.91 -2.14
C ARG A 254 19.61 38.90 -2.47
N GLN A 255 19.09 37.85 -3.12
CA GLN A 255 17.67 37.72 -3.40
C GLN A 255 16.84 37.60 -2.12
N ARG A 256 17.34 36.93 -1.08
CA ARG A 256 16.71 36.89 0.25
C ARG A 256 16.74 38.27 0.91
N LEU A 257 17.84 39.00 0.82
CA LEU A 257 17.94 40.38 1.30
C LEU A 257 16.99 41.31 0.54
N GLU A 258 16.91 41.20 -0.78
CA GLU A 258 15.98 41.94 -1.63
C GLU A 258 14.52 41.57 -1.34
N ALA A 259 14.22 40.29 -1.10
CA ALA A 259 12.89 39.86 -0.67
C ALA A 259 12.55 40.38 0.73
N VAL A 260 13.51 40.45 1.64
CA VAL A 260 13.33 41.00 2.99
C VAL A 260 13.22 42.53 2.95
N THR A 261 13.96 43.23 2.08
CA THR A 261 13.83 44.68 1.91
C THR A 261 12.57 45.06 1.12
N PHE A 262 12.06 44.19 0.25
CA PHE A 262 10.75 44.37 -0.40
C PHE A 262 9.58 43.95 0.49
N ALA A 263 9.79 43.05 1.46
CA ALA A 263 8.80 42.66 2.47
C ALA A 263 8.80 43.59 3.70
N ALA A 264 9.78 44.47 3.86
CA ALA A 264 9.78 45.51 4.87
C ALA A 264 8.88 46.69 4.43
N PRO A 265 7.82 47.05 5.19
CA PRO A 265 6.97 48.17 4.83
C PRO A 265 7.67 49.47 5.20
N GLY A 266 8.28 50.14 4.22
CA GLY A 266 8.85 51.47 4.47
C GLY A 266 9.54 52.12 3.27
N THR A 267 8.87 53.15 2.71
CA THR A 267 9.43 54.23 1.87
C THR A 267 9.87 53.79 0.45
N THR A 268 9.13 53.94 -0.65
CA THR A 268 8.38 55.10 -1.18
C THR A 268 7.64 54.61 -2.44
N GLY A 269 6.37 55.00 -2.67
CA GLY A 269 5.67 54.68 -3.93
C GLY A 269 4.14 54.56 -3.84
N ALA A 270 3.47 55.69 -3.64
CA ALA A 270 2.05 55.84 -3.31
C ALA A 270 1.04 55.62 -4.47
N ALA A 271 0.91 54.41 -5.03
CA ALA A 271 -0.08 54.17 -6.09
C ALA A 271 -0.88 52.86 -6.05
N VAL A 272 -0.62 51.93 -5.12
CA VAL A 272 -1.34 50.62 -5.08
C VAL A 272 -2.25 50.48 -3.84
N ALA A 273 -2.26 51.46 -2.93
CA ALA A 273 -2.95 51.37 -1.64
C ALA A 273 -4.49 51.50 -1.69
N VAL A 274 -5.11 51.80 -2.84
CA VAL A 274 -6.58 51.95 -2.91
C VAL A 274 -7.30 50.62 -3.16
N GLY A 275 -6.63 49.62 -3.73
CA GLY A 275 -7.24 48.29 -3.96
C GLY A 275 -7.19 47.32 -2.77
N ALA A 276 -6.27 47.56 -1.82
CA ALA A 276 -6.07 46.68 -0.66
C ALA A 276 -6.86 47.13 0.58
N LEU A 277 -7.30 48.40 0.63
CA LEU A 277 -8.03 48.94 1.77
C LEU A 277 -9.51 48.54 1.79
N THR A 278 -10.13 48.37 0.61
CA THR A 278 -11.52 47.89 0.50
C THR A 278 -11.67 46.40 0.75
N ARG A 279 -10.62 45.60 0.53
CA ARG A 279 -10.65 44.15 0.80
C ARG A 279 -10.40 43.84 2.28
N ARG A 280 -9.57 44.62 2.97
CA ARG A 280 -9.37 44.50 4.42
C ARG A 280 -10.51 45.05 5.27
N GLN A 281 -11.31 46.00 4.77
CA GLN A 281 -12.50 46.45 5.52
C GLN A 281 -13.62 45.40 5.51
N LEU A 282 -13.78 44.63 4.42
CA LEU A 282 -14.73 43.51 4.36
C LEU A 282 -14.30 42.33 5.25
N GLU A 283 -13.01 42.01 5.30
CA GLU A 283 -12.48 40.94 6.16
C GLU A 283 -12.48 41.31 7.66
N VAL A 284 -12.47 42.61 7.99
CA VAL A 284 -12.57 43.07 9.39
C VAL A 284 -14.01 43.04 9.91
N GLU A 285 -15.02 43.33 9.08
CA GLU A 285 -16.43 43.20 9.49
C GLU A 285 -16.82 41.72 9.66
N GLU A 286 -16.35 40.80 8.80
CA GLU A 286 -16.53 39.35 9.02
C GLU A 286 -15.80 38.83 10.27
N SER A 287 -14.66 39.45 10.64
CA SER A 287 -13.94 39.08 11.87
C SER A 287 -14.60 39.60 13.15
N GLN A 288 -15.40 40.67 13.08
CA GLN A 288 -16.12 41.18 14.26
C GLN A 288 -17.36 40.35 14.57
N ASP A 289 -18.03 39.80 13.55
CA ASP A 289 -19.14 38.85 13.75
C ASP A 289 -18.65 37.52 14.35
N SER A 290 -17.38 37.16 14.15
CA SER A 290 -16.76 35.96 14.73
C SER A 290 -16.44 36.08 16.24
N TRP A 291 -16.38 37.29 16.81
CA TRP A 291 -16.19 37.45 18.26
C TRP A 291 -17.51 37.33 19.04
N ALA A 292 -18.65 37.57 18.39
CA ALA A 292 -19.97 37.37 18.99
C ALA A 292 -20.29 35.89 19.18
N ASP A 293 -19.86 35.03 18.24
CA ASP A 293 -20.00 33.56 18.37
C ASP A 293 -19.00 32.95 19.37
N ALA A 294 -17.81 33.53 19.52
CA ALA A 294 -16.78 33.02 20.45
C ALA A 294 -17.08 33.32 21.94
N LEU A 295 -17.97 34.27 22.24
CA LEU A 295 -18.34 34.64 23.60
C LEU A 295 -19.69 34.06 24.08
N GLY A 296 -20.35 33.21 23.28
CA GLY A 296 -21.50 32.42 23.74
C GLY A 296 -22.71 33.22 24.24
N LEU A 297 -22.83 34.50 23.86
CA LEU A 297 -23.95 35.36 24.20
C LEU A 297 -24.93 35.47 23.03
N LYS A 298 -25.55 34.34 22.68
CA LYS A 298 -26.92 34.36 22.15
C LYS A 298 -27.75 33.41 22.97
N GLU A 299 -28.66 34.01 23.71
CA GLU A 299 -29.73 33.36 24.44
C GLU A 299 -30.49 32.40 23.51
N ARG A 300 -30.89 31.28 24.11
CA ARG A 300 -31.85 30.31 23.59
C ARG A 300 -33.02 31.01 22.91
N ASP A 301 -33.49 30.44 21.79
CA ASP A 301 -34.88 30.01 21.65
C ASP A 301 -35.08 29.10 20.41
N ALA A 302 -36.04 28.18 20.56
CA ALA A 302 -36.63 27.24 19.60
C ALA A 302 -35.78 25.99 19.25
N GLU A 303 -35.94 24.89 19.99
CA GLU A 303 -36.97 23.84 19.77
C GLU A 303 -36.76 23.04 18.48
N SER A 304 -36.30 21.79 18.60
CA SER A 304 -37.16 20.60 18.42
C SER A 304 -36.33 19.32 18.29
N ASP A 305 -36.59 18.40 19.23
CA ASP A 305 -36.62 16.95 19.10
C ASP A 305 -35.91 16.27 17.93
N THR A 306 -34.98 15.36 18.26
CA THR A 306 -35.25 13.91 18.17
C THR A 306 -34.08 13.06 18.68
N SER A 307 -34.36 12.29 19.74
CA SER A 307 -33.93 10.90 19.94
C SER A 307 -32.43 10.55 19.79
N ILE A 308 -31.68 10.72 20.88
CA ILE A 308 -30.39 10.06 21.12
C ILE A 308 -30.58 8.96 22.18
N GLY A 309 -30.63 7.70 21.73
CA GLY A 309 -30.02 6.56 22.42
C GLY A 309 -28.78 6.22 21.59
N GLY A 310 -27.57 6.23 22.11
CA GLY A 310 -27.12 5.31 23.16
C GLY A 310 -26.19 4.30 22.49
N ASP A 311 -24.92 4.33 22.88
CA ASP A 311 -23.87 3.32 22.67
C ASP A 311 -23.09 3.29 21.35
N LYS A 312 -21.98 4.03 21.32
CA LYS A 312 -20.76 3.67 20.57
C LYS A 312 -19.52 4.07 21.35
N GLU A 313 -19.04 3.17 22.20
CA GLU A 313 -17.62 3.11 22.56
C GLU A 313 -17.10 1.69 22.35
N ASP A 314 -15.78 1.61 22.20
CA ASP A 314 -14.94 0.42 22.04
C ASP A 314 -14.82 -0.18 20.64
N ARG A 315 -13.91 0.42 19.85
CA ARG A 315 -13.00 -0.33 18.97
C ARG A 315 -11.74 0.47 18.67
N ARG A 316 -10.77 0.37 19.57
CA ARG A 316 -9.35 0.57 19.26
C ARG A 316 -8.55 -0.63 19.74
N MET A 317 -7.42 -0.85 19.06
CA MET A 317 -6.31 -1.76 19.35
C MET A 317 -6.35 -3.13 18.66
N SER A 318 -5.78 -3.18 17.45
CA SER A 318 -4.79 -4.20 17.04
C SER A 318 -4.37 -3.92 15.59
N ALA A 319 -3.33 -3.11 15.42
CA ALA A 319 -2.60 -2.98 14.17
C ALA A 319 -1.15 -3.32 14.45
N THR A 320 -0.73 -4.55 14.14
CA THR A 320 0.67 -4.87 13.93
C THR A 320 0.85 -5.95 12.85
N ALA A 321 1.65 -5.56 11.85
CA ALA A 321 2.53 -6.38 11.03
C ALA A 321 1.93 -7.55 10.22
N SER A 322 1.75 -7.34 8.91
CA SER A 322 1.92 -8.42 7.93
C SER A 322 2.81 -7.97 6.78
N THR A 323 4.12 -8.15 6.99
CA THR A 323 5.10 -8.13 5.90
C THR A 323 4.96 -9.40 5.07
N ARG A 324 4.55 -9.22 3.81
CA ARG A 324 5.18 -9.81 2.61
C ARG A 324 5.73 -11.24 2.77
N SER A 325 4.93 -12.24 2.38
CA SER A 325 5.44 -13.55 1.96
C SER A 325 4.74 -13.98 0.68
N ARG A 326 5.26 -13.51 -0.46
CA ARG A 326 5.01 -14.10 -1.77
C ARG A 326 5.99 -15.27 -1.90
N ASN A 327 5.51 -16.49 -1.77
CA ASN A 327 6.19 -17.70 -2.25
C ASN A 327 5.13 -18.80 -2.42
N GLU A 328 4.42 -18.77 -3.55
CA GLU A 328 3.61 -19.89 -4.02
C GLU A 328 4.53 -20.86 -4.77
N GLU A 329 5.06 -21.88 -4.08
CA GLU A 329 5.79 -22.98 -4.72
C GLU A 329 4.79 -23.89 -5.44
N THR A 330 4.50 -23.62 -6.71
CA THR A 330 3.74 -24.56 -7.55
C THR A 330 4.64 -25.72 -8.01
N HIS A 331 4.31 -26.94 -7.59
CA HIS A 331 4.90 -28.18 -8.07
C HIS A 331 4.14 -28.72 -9.28
N MET A 332 4.85 -29.10 -10.34
CA MET A 332 4.23 -29.59 -11.57
C MET A 332 4.96 -30.84 -12.07
N VAL A 333 4.22 -31.92 -12.29
CA VAL A 333 4.74 -33.20 -12.78
C VAL A 333 4.40 -33.33 -14.26
N ILE A 334 5.42 -33.47 -15.11
CA ILE A 334 5.24 -33.69 -16.55
C ILE A 334 5.65 -35.12 -16.87
N VAL A 335 4.73 -35.88 -17.47
CA VAL A 335 4.98 -37.23 -17.95
C VAL A 335 5.14 -37.19 -19.47
N SER A 336 6.35 -37.44 -19.94
CA SER A 336 6.71 -37.35 -21.36
C SER A 336 6.95 -38.73 -21.97
N ASN A 337 6.52 -38.92 -23.21
CA ASN A 337 6.82 -40.10 -24.02
C ASN A 337 8.26 -39.96 -24.58
N PRO A 338 9.11 -41.01 -24.54
CA PRO A 338 10.52 -40.93 -25.00
C PRO A 338 10.70 -40.46 -26.45
N VAL A 339 9.66 -40.51 -27.29
CA VAL A 339 9.72 -40.02 -28.69
C VAL A 339 9.80 -38.48 -28.79
N PHE A 340 9.46 -37.74 -27.72
CA PHE A 340 9.40 -36.26 -27.72
C PHE A 340 10.46 -35.58 -26.83
N GLU A 341 11.59 -36.24 -26.57
CA GLU A 341 12.67 -35.73 -25.69
C GLU A 341 13.15 -34.31 -26.04
N SER A 342 13.30 -34.01 -27.33
CA SER A 342 13.83 -32.71 -27.78
C SER A 342 12.86 -31.54 -27.52
N ALA A 343 11.54 -31.78 -27.58
CA ALA A 343 10.53 -30.75 -27.37
C ALA A 343 10.21 -30.54 -25.88
N ALA A 344 10.27 -31.61 -25.07
CA ALA A 344 10.01 -31.52 -23.63
C ALA A 344 11.10 -30.75 -22.87
N GLY A 345 12.38 -30.87 -23.28
CA GLY A 345 13.52 -30.21 -22.65
C GLY A 345 13.50 -28.69 -22.70
N ALA A 346 12.94 -28.10 -23.77
CA ALA A 346 12.80 -26.65 -23.89
C ALA A 346 11.71 -26.09 -22.95
N SER A 347 10.56 -26.77 -22.84
CA SER A 347 9.44 -26.30 -22.00
C SER A 347 9.67 -26.48 -20.49
N THR A 348 10.47 -27.46 -20.09
CA THR A 348 10.82 -27.70 -18.68
C THR A 348 11.85 -26.68 -18.17
N LEU A 349 12.79 -26.27 -19.03
CA LEU A 349 13.80 -25.26 -18.72
C LEU A 349 13.16 -23.87 -18.52
N ASP A 350 12.22 -23.48 -19.38
CA ASP A 350 11.53 -22.19 -19.26
C ASP A 350 10.62 -22.11 -18.02
N ARG A 351 10.03 -23.22 -17.58
CA ARG A 351 9.23 -23.25 -16.35
C ARG A 351 10.05 -23.36 -15.06
N ALA A 352 11.21 -24.01 -15.10
CA ALA A 352 12.15 -24.00 -13.98
C ALA A 352 12.71 -22.59 -13.71
N LYS A 353 12.95 -21.80 -14.77
CA LYS A 353 13.35 -20.38 -14.66
C LYS A 353 12.29 -19.48 -14.01
N GLN A 354 11.02 -19.90 -14.00
CA GLN A 354 9.91 -19.20 -13.35
C GLN A 354 9.72 -19.60 -11.87
N GLY A 355 10.73 -20.24 -11.25
CA GLY A 355 10.68 -20.61 -9.82
C GLY A 355 9.81 -21.83 -9.51
N ARG A 356 9.37 -22.60 -10.50
CA ARG A 356 8.55 -23.80 -10.31
C ARG A 356 9.42 -25.05 -10.25
N LYS A 357 9.25 -25.88 -9.22
CA LYS A 357 9.94 -27.18 -9.11
C LYS A 357 9.22 -28.20 -10.01
N VAL A 358 9.86 -28.56 -11.13
CA VAL A 358 9.33 -29.52 -12.12
C VAL A 358 9.96 -30.90 -11.90
N LYS A 359 9.15 -31.95 -11.71
CA LYS A 359 9.62 -33.33 -11.62
C LYS A 359 9.18 -34.10 -12.87
N VAL A 360 10.15 -34.56 -13.68
CA VAL A 360 9.90 -35.32 -14.90
C VAL A 360 10.04 -36.81 -14.57
N CYS A 361 8.96 -37.58 -14.79
CA CYS A 361 8.96 -39.03 -14.60
C CYS A 361 9.05 -39.70 -15.98
N MET A 362 10.11 -40.48 -16.21
CA MET A 362 10.38 -41.17 -17.48
C MET A 362 9.53 -42.44 -17.58
N GLY A 363 8.62 -42.49 -18.56
CA GLY A 363 7.79 -43.65 -18.85
C GLY A 363 8.51 -44.64 -19.77
N SER A 364 9.49 -45.38 -19.25
CA SER A 364 10.02 -46.57 -19.93
C SER A 364 9.07 -47.74 -19.71
N MET A 365 8.28 -48.07 -20.74
CA MET A 365 7.48 -49.30 -20.91
C MET A 365 6.71 -49.81 -19.67
N ALA A 366 5.90 -48.97 -19.03
CA ALA A 366 5.02 -49.39 -17.94
C ALA A 366 3.57 -49.53 -18.43
N LYS A 367 2.98 -50.73 -18.29
CA LYS A 367 1.57 -51.02 -18.60
C LYS A 367 0.68 -49.96 -17.93
N GLY A 368 -0.33 -49.43 -18.63
CA GLY A 368 -1.10 -48.24 -18.22
C GLY A 368 -1.66 -48.21 -16.78
N GLY A 369 -1.75 -49.35 -16.09
CA GLY A 369 -2.04 -49.41 -14.65
C GLY A 369 -0.93 -48.82 -13.77
N GLN A 370 0.35 -49.12 -14.05
CA GLN A 370 1.48 -48.66 -13.23
C GLN A 370 1.68 -47.14 -13.28
N LEU A 371 1.37 -46.51 -14.43
CA LEU A 371 1.46 -45.06 -14.59
C LEU A 371 0.31 -44.35 -13.87
N ARG A 372 -0.88 -44.94 -13.90
CA ARG A 372 -2.04 -44.48 -13.14
C ARG A 372 -1.77 -44.58 -11.63
N ASP A 373 -1.20 -45.68 -11.18
CA ASP A 373 -0.86 -45.87 -9.76
C ASP A 373 0.23 -44.91 -9.30
N ALA A 374 1.24 -44.64 -10.13
CA ALA A 374 2.27 -43.64 -9.83
C ALA A 374 1.72 -42.20 -9.75
N LEU A 375 0.77 -41.84 -10.63
CA LEU A 375 0.09 -40.54 -10.58
C LEU A 375 -0.83 -40.42 -9.37
N LEU A 376 -1.54 -41.50 -9.00
CA LEU A 376 -2.36 -41.53 -7.80
C LEU A 376 -1.52 -41.45 -6.52
N GLU A 377 -0.36 -42.11 -6.48
CA GLU A 377 0.59 -41.95 -5.38
C GLU A 377 1.16 -40.53 -5.29
N ALA A 378 1.50 -39.90 -6.42
CA ALA A 378 1.96 -38.53 -6.43
C ALA A 378 0.89 -37.56 -5.92
N ALA A 379 -0.36 -37.70 -6.40
CA ALA A 379 -1.50 -36.92 -5.93
C ALA A 379 -1.79 -37.13 -4.44
N ARG A 380 -1.69 -38.37 -3.94
CA ARG A 380 -1.85 -38.67 -2.49
C ARG A 380 -0.79 -37.99 -1.64
N ARG A 381 0.47 -37.97 -2.09
CA ARG A 381 1.56 -37.28 -1.38
C ARG A 381 1.37 -35.77 -1.37
N GLU A 382 0.87 -35.21 -2.46
CA GLU A 382 0.56 -33.78 -2.57
C GLU A 382 -0.61 -33.38 -1.66
N ILE A 383 -1.66 -34.20 -1.59
CA ILE A 383 -2.77 -33.99 -0.64
C ILE A 383 -2.26 -34.02 0.81
N LEU A 384 -1.41 -34.98 1.18
CA LEU A 384 -0.82 -35.04 2.52
C LEU A 384 0.06 -33.82 2.83
N HIS A 385 0.83 -33.34 1.84
CA HIS A 385 1.64 -32.14 2.00
C HIS A 385 0.78 -30.88 2.19
N LEU A 386 -0.28 -30.73 1.41
CA LEU A 386 -1.23 -29.63 1.54
C LEU A 386 -1.96 -29.67 2.89
N GLN A 387 -2.27 -30.87 3.41
CA GLN A 387 -2.85 -31.03 4.75
C GLN A 387 -1.87 -30.59 5.86
N ASP A 388 -0.58 -30.94 5.77
CA ASP A 388 0.45 -30.50 6.72
C ASP A 388 0.65 -28.97 6.65
N VAL A 389 0.72 -28.39 5.45
CA VAL A 389 0.79 -26.93 5.27
C VAL A 389 -0.43 -26.23 5.85
N ASN A 390 -1.63 -26.77 5.64
CA ASN A 390 -2.85 -26.18 6.18
C ASN A 390 -2.90 -26.28 7.72
N GLN A 391 -2.46 -27.40 8.30
CA GLN A 391 -2.31 -27.53 9.75
C GLN A 391 -1.31 -26.52 10.33
N ARG A 392 -0.18 -26.28 9.64
CA ARG A 392 0.81 -25.27 10.04
C ARG A 392 0.25 -23.86 9.94
N LEU A 393 -0.55 -23.55 8.92
CA LEU A 393 -1.22 -22.25 8.79
C LEU A 393 -2.28 -22.04 9.86
N ILE A 394 -3.05 -23.07 10.21
CA ILE A 394 -4.02 -23.03 11.31
C ILE A 394 -3.30 -22.81 12.64
N ALA A 395 -2.19 -23.53 12.90
CA ALA A 395 -1.37 -23.33 14.09
C ALA A 395 -0.75 -21.92 14.15
N ALA A 396 -0.24 -21.41 13.03
CA ALA A 396 0.32 -20.07 12.90
C ALA A 396 -0.74 -18.95 13.00
N ARG A 397 -2.01 -19.26 12.77
CA ARG A 397 -3.14 -18.33 12.98
C ARG A 397 -3.66 -18.37 14.41
N ALA A 398 -3.60 -19.53 15.07
CA ALA A 398 -4.01 -19.70 16.46
C ALA A 398 -3.06 -18.98 17.45
N THR A 399 -1.75 -18.96 17.16
CA THR A 399 -0.75 -18.29 18.01
C THR A 399 -0.95 -16.77 18.16
N PRO A 400 -1.11 -15.96 17.09
CA PRO A 400 -1.38 -14.53 17.25
C PRO A 400 -2.76 -14.24 17.84
N GLN A 401 -3.77 -15.11 17.63
CA GLN A 401 -5.08 -14.96 18.28
C GLN A 401 -5.00 -15.17 19.79
N GLN A 402 -4.22 -16.14 20.27
CA GLN A 402 -4.00 -16.34 21.71
C GLN A 402 -3.24 -15.16 22.36
N HIS A 403 -2.24 -14.60 21.66
CA HIS A 403 -1.52 -13.42 22.14
C HIS A 403 -2.38 -12.13 22.12
N ALA A 404 -3.27 -11.98 21.13
CA ALA A 404 -4.20 -10.84 21.06
C ALA A 404 -5.25 -10.87 22.18
N VAL A 405 -5.79 -12.05 22.50
CA VAL A 405 -6.74 -12.21 23.61
C VAL A 405 -6.06 -11.90 24.95
N ALA A 406 -4.85 -12.40 25.19
CA ALA A 406 -4.07 -12.12 26.40
C ALA A 406 -3.66 -10.65 26.53
N ALA A 407 -3.36 -9.96 25.42
CA ALA A 407 -3.07 -8.53 25.42
C ALA A 407 -4.31 -7.68 25.73
N SER A 408 -5.48 -8.07 25.21
CA SER A 408 -6.74 -7.35 25.51
C SER A 408 -7.16 -7.48 26.97
N THR A 409 -6.98 -8.65 27.59
CA THR A 409 -7.31 -8.86 29.01
C THR A 409 -6.33 -8.14 29.95
N ALA A 410 -5.04 -8.08 29.59
CA ALA A 410 -4.06 -7.27 30.31
C ALA A 410 -4.34 -5.76 30.19
N SER A 411 -4.77 -5.29 29.01
CA SER A 411 -5.15 -3.89 28.80
C SER A 411 -6.41 -3.51 29.58
N ALA A 412 -7.43 -4.38 29.63
CA ALA A 412 -8.64 -4.16 30.41
C ALA A 412 -8.34 -4.11 31.93
N ALA A 413 -7.44 -4.97 32.42
CA ALA A 413 -7.00 -4.94 33.81
C ALA A 413 -6.26 -3.64 34.17
N ALA A 414 -5.43 -3.12 33.25
CA ALA A 414 -4.73 -1.84 33.43
C ALA A 414 -5.68 -0.64 33.44
N VAL A 415 -6.69 -0.63 32.56
CA VAL A 415 -7.73 0.41 32.53
C VAL A 415 -8.57 0.39 33.81
N ASN A 416 -8.98 -0.78 34.28
CA ASN A 416 -9.72 -0.91 35.54
C ASN A 416 -8.89 -0.47 36.76
N ALA A 417 -7.59 -0.75 36.78
CA ALA A 417 -6.69 -0.27 37.83
C ALA A 417 -6.50 1.26 37.80
N ALA A 418 -6.46 1.86 36.61
CA ALA A 418 -6.37 3.31 36.45
C ALA A 418 -7.67 4.01 36.90
N LEU A 419 -8.83 3.46 36.56
CA LEU A 419 -10.14 3.95 37.02
C LEU A 419 -10.28 3.85 38.55
N ALA A 420 -9.84 2.75 39.15
CA ALA A 420 -9.86 2.60 40.60
C ALA A 420 -9.01 3.68 41.31
N ARG A 421 -7.78 3.94 40.84
CA ARG A 421 -6.91 5.00 41.38
C ARG A 421 -7.51 6.39 41.20
N ASN A 422 -8.17 6.64 40.07
CA ASN A 422 -8.82 7.91 39.81
C ASN A 422 -9.98 8.14 40.80
N ASN A 423 -10.81 7.12 41.01
CA ASN A 423 -11.90 7.16 42.00
C ASN A 423 -11.40 7.36 43.43
N GLU A 424 -10.27 6.76 43.80
CA GLU A 424 -9.63 6.99 45.11
C GLU A 424 -9.17 8.45 45.28
N VAL A 425 -8.61 9.06 44.23
CA VAL A 425 -8.21 10.48 44.24
C VAL A 425 -9.43 11.41 44.35
N TRP A 426 -10.52 11.11 43.64
CA TRP A 426 -11.78 11.85 43.77
C TRP A 426 -12.40 11.71 45.16
N ALA A 427 -12.37 10.51 45.74
CA ALA A 427 -12.83 10.30 47.11
C ALA A 427 -11.99 11.09 48.13
N ALA A 428 -10.66 11.13 47.97
CA ALA A 428 -9.78 11.89 48.83
C ALA A 428 -9.98 13.41 48.71
N THR A 429 -10.22 13.91 47.50
CA THR A 429 -10.49 15.34 47.26
C THR A 429 -11.87 15.75 47.77
N ALA A 430 -12.89 14.92 47.59
CA ALA A 430 -14.21 15.14 48.20
C ALA A 430 -14.13 15.18 49.72
N ALA A 431 -13.43 14.23 50.34
CA ALA A 431 -13.22 14.22 51.80
C ALA A 431 -12.36 15.39 52.31
N ALA A 432 -11.51 15.99 51.47
CA ALA A 432 -10.78 17.21 51.80
C ALA A 432 -11.68 18.46 51.70
N ALA A 433 -12.56 18.51 50.69
CA ALA A 433 -13.54 19.58 50.53
C ALA A 433 -14.61 19.57 51.64
N GLU A 434 -15.04 18.39 52.10
CA GLU A 434 -15.94 18.27 53.25
C GLU A 434 -15.29 18.75 54.54
N ARG A 435 -13.99 18.48 54.73
CA ARG A 435 -13.23 18.98 55.89
C ARG A 435 -13.06 20.50 55.86
N SER A 436 -12.75 21.08 54.71
CA SER A 436 -12.66 22.55 54.60
C SER A 436 -14.01 23.24 54.75
N ALA A 437 -15.10 22.61 54.31
CA ALA A 437 -16.47 23.10 54.54
C ALA A 437 -16.86 23.03 56.03
N ALA A 438 -16.48 21.96 56.74
CA ALA A 438 -16.71 21.84 58.18
C ALA A 438 -15.91 22.88 58.99
N GLU A 439 -14.64 23.11 58.63
CA GLU A 439 -13.78 24.13 59.25
C GLU A 439 -14.30 25.56 58.99
N ALA A 440 -14.86 25.83 57.80
CA ALA A 440 -15.51 27.11 57.49
C ALA A 440 -16.79 27.33 58.31
N GLY A 441 -17.60 26.28 58.50
CA GLY A 441 -18.82 26.34 59.32
C GLY A 441 -18.56 26.52 60.82
N GLU A 442 -17.46 25.97 61.35
CA GLU A 442 -17.05 26.21 62.74
C GLU A 442 -16.47 27.62 62.96
N GLY A 443 -15.90 28.24 61.92
CA GLY A 443 -15.43 29.63 61.95
C GLY A 443 -16.55 30.67 61.97
N GLU A 444 -17.71 30.38 61.40
CA GLU A 444 -18.91 31.24 61.46
C GLU A 444 -19.70 31.11 62.78
N ALA A 445 -19.45 30.05 63.57
CA ALA A 445 -20.14 29.79 64.82
C ALA A 445 -19.39 30.28 66.09
N ARG A 446 -18.19 30.87 65.92
CA ARG A 446 -17.42 31.55 66.98
C ARG A 446 -17.51 33.07 66.81
#